data_AF-A0A9C8MLD3-F1
#
_entry.id   AF-A0A9C8MLD3-F1
#
_cell.length_a   1.000
_cell.length_b   1.000
_cell.length_c   1.000
_cell.angle_alpha   90.00
_cell.angle_beta   90.00
_cell.angle_gamma   90.00
#
_symmetry.space_group_name_H-M   'P 1'
#
loop_
_entity.id
_entity.type
_entity.pdbx_description
1 polymer ?
#
loop_
_entity_poly.entity_id
_entity_poly.type
_entity_poly.pdbx_seq_one_letter_code
_entity_poly.pdbx_strand_id
1 'polypeptide(L)'
;MIRYAYLSVLFVLFSLPLFAKDVILNDSHPQTYQVVKGDTLWDISGKFLQRPWQWPEIWQVNPQIKNPHLIYPGDVISLSYINGRPVLS
;
A
#
# COMPACT_ATOMS: atom_id res chain seq x y z
N MET A 1 46.89 1.35 -16.05
CA MET A 1 45.96 1.90 -15.03
C MET A 1 44.51 2.05 -15.53
N ILE A 2 44.08 1.32 -16.58
CA ILE A 2 42.73 1.44 -17.19
C ILE A 2 41.84 0.20 -16.91
N ARG A 3 42.37 -0.83 -16.22
CA ARG A 3 41.70 -2.13 -16.06
C ARG A 3 40.62 -2.17 -14.96
N TYR A 4 40.56 -1.17 -14.08
CA TYR A 4 39.59 -1.10 -12.98
C TYR A 4 38.37 -0.21 -13.30
N ALA A 5 38.37 0.52 -14.42
CA ALA A 5 37.26 1.41 -14.80
C ALA A 5 36.00 0.65 -15.27
N TYR A 6 36.12 -0.62 -15.64
CA TYR A 6 34.99 -1.46 -16.06
C TYR A 6 34.23 -2.10 -14.88
N LEU A 7 34.86 -2.20 -13.71
CA LEU A 7 34.24 -2.79 -12.51
C LEU A 7 33.29 -1.81 -11.79
N SER A 8 33.48 -0.50 -11.96
CA SER A 8 32.63 0.54 -11.37
C SER A 8 31.38 0.87 -12.18
N VAL A 9 31.38 0.64 -13.50
CA VAL A 9 30.20 0.89 -14.37
C VAL A 9 29.12 -0.17 -14.19
N LEU A 10 29.48 -1.40 -13.82
CA LEU A 10 28.53 -2.50 -13.59
C LEU A 10 27.67 -2.30 -12.32
N PHE A 11 28.15 -1.54 -11.35
CA PHE A 11 27.44 -1.29 -10.08
C PHE A 11 26.32 -0.24 -10.22
N VAL A 12 26.46 0.69 -11.17
CA VAL A 12 25.48 1.75 -11.43
C VAL A 12 24.27 1.23 -12.22
N LEU A 13 24.46 0.22 -13.08
CA LEU A 13 23.39 -0.39 -13.87
C LEU A 13 22.46 -1.31 -13.07
N PHE A 14 22.80 -1.65 -11.82
CA PHE A 14 21.95 -2.48 -10.96
C PHE A 14 20.98 -1.67 -10.09
N SER A 15 21.11 -0.35 -10.05
CA SER A 15 20.08 0.53 -9.46
C SER A 15 18.96 0.76 -10.47
N LEU A 16 18.08 -0.23 -10.63
CA LEU A 16 16.77 0.03 -11.20
C LEU A 16 16.03 0.98 -10.26
N PRO A 17 15.55 2.15 -10.73
CA PRO A 17 14.63 2.94 -9.94
C PRO A 17 13.39 2.07 -9.69
N LEU A 18 13.19 1.65 -8.44
CA LEU A 18 11.91 1.14 -7.98
C LEU A 18 10.95 2.33 -8.06
N PHE A 19 10.26 2.47 -9.19
CA PHE A 19 9.19 3.46 -9.32
C PHE A 19 8.27 3.30 -8.11
N ALA A 20 8.15 4.37 -7.32
CA ALA A 20 7.17 4.43 -6.26
C ALA A 20 5.81 4.13 -6.89
N LYS A 21 5.16 3.06 -6.43
CA LYS A 21 3.85 2.68 -6.95
C LYS A 21 2.83 3.66 -6.39
N ASP A 22 2.31 4.54 -7.24
CA ASP A 22 1.21 5.40 -6.86
C ASP A 22 -0.01 4.56 -6.44
N VAL A 23 -0.65 4.97 -5.36
CA VAL A 23 -1.93 4.39 -4.95
C VAL A 23 -3.04 5.22 -5.54
N ILE A 24 -3.86 4.59 -6.37
CA ILE A 24 -4.94 5.25 -7.09
C ILE A 24 -6.26 4.88 -6.44
N LEU A 25 -7.00 5.89 -5.99
CA LEU A 25 -8.30 5.72 -5.34
C LEU A 25 -9.42 5.60 -6.37
N ASN A 26 -10.50 4.94 -6.00
CA ASN A 26 -11.75 4.96 -6.77
C ASN A 26 -12.45 6.30 -6.58
N ASP A 27 -12.96 6.92 -7.65
CA ASP A 27 -13.61 8.25 -7.56
C ASP A 27 -14.77 8.33 -6.56
N SER A 28 -15.43 7.19 -6.30
CA SER A 28 -16.55 7.07 -5.36
C SER A 28 -16.22 6.20 -4.14
N HIS A 29 -14.96 6.20 -3.70
CA HIS A 29 -14.58 5.43 -2.52
C HIS A 29 -15.30 5.94 -1.26
N PRO A 30 -15.73 5.06 -0.35
CA PRO A 30 -16.23 5.52 0.95
C PRO A 30 -15.08 6.08 1.80
N GLN A 31 -15.38 6.88 2.82
CA GLN A 31 -14.38 7.31 3.81
C GLN A 31 -14.05 6.19 4.81
N THR A 32 -15.09 5.45 5.20
CA THR A 32 -15.01 4.32 6.13
C THR A 32 -15.89 3.18 5.64
N TYR A 33 -15.53 1.97 6.03
CA TYR A 33 -16.28 0.76 5.72
C TYR A 33 -16.37 -0.12 6.95
N GLN A 34 -17.58 -0.58 7.25
CA GLN A 34 -17.80 -1.53 8.32
C GLN A 34 -17.75 -2.94 7.74
N VAL A 35 -16.84 -3.76 8.26
CA VAL A 35 -16.66 -5.15 7.85
C VAL A 35 -17.94 -5.94 8.11
N VAL A 36 -18.37 -6.72 7.11
CA VAL A 36 -19.47 -7.68 7.26
C VAL A 36 -18.99 -9.12 7.13
N LYS A 37 -19.83 -10.07 7.53
CA LYS A 37 -19.48 -11.50 7.48
C LYS A 37 -19.16 -11.94 6.05
N GLY A 38 -17.95 -12.46 5.86
CA GLY A 38 -17.47 -12.96 4.57
C GLY A 38 -16.53 -12.01 3.84
N ASP A 39 -16.37 -10.78 4.32
CA ASP A 39 -15.41 -9.85 3.73
C ASP A 39 -13.97 -10.28 3.98
N THR A 40 -13.11 -9.98 3.02
CA THR A 40 -11.66 -10.00 3.19
C THR A 40 -11.08 -8.61 3.02
N LEU A 41 -9.90 -8.37 3.59
CA LEU A 41 -9.22 -7.09 3.39
C LEU A 41 -8.93 -6.81 1.91
N TRP A 42 -8.73 -7.85 1.11
CA TRP A 42 -8.60 -7.77 -0.35
C TRP A 42 -9.88 -7.24 -1.01
N ASP A 43 -11.03 -7.84 -0.70
CA ASP A 43 -12.31 -7.44 -1.31
C ASP A 43 -12.71 -6.03 -0.92
N ILE A 44 -12.49 -5.68 0.36
CA ILE A 44 -12.73 -4.32 0.86
C ILE A 44 -11.81 -3.33 0.15
N SER A 45 -10.55 -3.70 -0.09
CA SER A 45 -9.60 -2.81 -0.77
C SER A 45 -10.05 -2.45 -2.18
N GLY A 46 -10.77 -3.33 -2.88
CA GLY A 46 -11.36 -3.01 -4.18
C GLY A 46 -12.45 -1.93 -4.14
N LYS A 47 -13.02 -1.63 -2.97
CA LYS A 47 -13.98 -0.52 -2.79
C LYS A 47 -13.25 0.83 -2.69
N PHE A 48 -12.06 0.84 -2.12
CA PHE A 48 -11.28 2.05 -1.89
C PHE A 48 -10.29 2.35 -3.03
N LEU A 49 -9.62 1.32 -3.52
CA LEU A 49 -8.52 1.40 -4.47
C LEU A 49 -8.93 0.84 -5.83
N GLN A 50 -8.40 1.41 -6.90
CA GLN A 50 -8.52 0.82 -8.24
C GLN A 50 -7.79 -0.53 -8.35
N ARG A 51 -6.87 -0.81 -7.43
CA ARG A 51 -5.97 -1.95 -7.43
C ARG A 51 -6.05 -2.68 -6.09
N PRO A 52 -6.89 -3.72 -5.96
CA PRO A 52 -7.13 -4.41 -4.69
C PRO A 52 -5.87 -5.01 -4.05
N TRP A 53 -4.86 -5.36 -4.84
CA TRP A 53 -3.59 -5.90 -4.35
C TRP A 53 -2.74 -4.89 -3.57
N GLN A 54 -3.10 -3.61 -3.61
CA GLN A 54 -2.51 -2.56 -2.76
C GLN A 54 -3.16 -2.49 -1.37
N TRP A 55 -3.92 -3.52 -0.96
CA TRP A 55 -4.45 -3.65 0.40
C TRP A 55 -3.43 -3.42 1.53
N PRO A 56 -2.10 -3.67 1.40
CA PRO A 56 -1.17 -3.36 2.48
C PRO A 56 -1.12 -1.87 2.82
N GLU A 57 -1.44 -0.98 1.88
CA GLU A 57 -1.53 0.47 2.09
C GLU A 57 -2.71 0.82 3.01
N ILE A 58 -3.85 0.14 2.83
CA ILE A 58 -4.99 0.26 3.74
C ILE A 58 -4.61 -0.28 5.12
N TRP A 59 -3.93 -1.42 5.17
CA TRP A 59 -3.54 -2.03 6.43
C TRP A 59 -2.61 -1.14 7.26
N GLN A 60 -1.64 -0.48 6.62
CA GLN A 60 -0.69 0.42 7.28
C GLN A 60 -1.37 1.58 8.01
N VAL A 61 -2.47 2.11 7.46
CA VAL A 61 -3.23 3.21 8.09
C VAL A 61 -4.28 2.72 9.09
N ASN A 62 -4.44 1.41 9.27
CA ASN A 62 -5.36 0.79 10.23
C ASN A 62 -4.60 -0.05 11.26
N PRO A 63 -3.80 0.58 12.16
CA PRO A 63 -2.97 -0.13 13.15
C PRO A 63 -3.77 -0.89 14.21
N GLN A 64 -5.09 -0.68 14.28
CA GLN A 64 -6.02 -1.48 15.09
C GLN A 64 -6.10 -2.94 14.59
N ILE A 65 -5.88 -3.18 13.29
CA ILE A 65 -5.87 -4.51 12.69
C ILE A 65 -4.46 -5.08 12.84
N LYS A 66 -4.21 -5.90 13.86
CA LYS A 66 -2.88 -6.48 14.11
C LYS A 66 -2.49 -7.55 13.10
N ASN A 67 -3.47 -8.28 12.60
CA ASN A 67 -3.28 -9.30 11.58
C ASN A 67 -4.27 -9.03 10.45
N PRO A 68 -3.81 -8.79 9.21
CA PRO A 68 -4.69 -8.44 8.09
C PRO A 68 -5.65 -9.59 7.71
N HIS A 69 -5.35 -10.82 8.14
CA HIS A 69 -6.21 -11.99 7.95
C HIS A 69 -7.28 -12.14 9.04
N LEU A 70 -7.22 -11.35 10.13
CA LEU A 70 -8.15 -11.41 11.24
C LEU A 70 -8.96 -10.11 11.31
N ILE A 71 -9.87 -9.94 10.36
CA ILE A 71 -10.91 -8.91 10.40
C ILE A 71 -12.25 -9.55 10.76
N TYR A 72 -13.05 -8.86 11.55
CA TYR A 72 -14.31 -9.37 12.07
C TYR A 72 -15.48 -8.47 11.71
N PRO A 73 -16.70 -9.04 11.59
CA PRO A 73 -17.90 -8.23 11.41
C PRO A 73 -18.02 -7.17 12.50
N GLY A 74 -18.20 -5.91 12.09
CA GLY A 74 -18.26 -4.77 12.98
C GLY A 74 -16.97 -3.95 13.06
N ASP A 75 -15.83 -4.50 12.61
CA ASP A 75 -14.59 -3.73 12.48
C ASP A 75 -14.77 -2.57 11.51
N VAL A 76 -14.15 -1.43 11.80
CA VAL A 76 -14.18 -0.25 10.93
C VAL A 76 -12.83 -0.09 10.27
N ILE A 77 -12.85 -0.12 8.94
CA ILE A 77 -11.70 0.16 8.08
C ILE A 77 -11.87 1.57 7.54
N SER A 78 -10.85 2.39 7.72
CA SER A 78 -10.81 3.76 7.20
C SER A 78 -9.64 3.93 6.25
N LEU A 79 -9.81 4.77 5.24
CA LEU A 79 -8.71 5.16 4.38
C LEU A 79 -8.43 6.65 4.60
N SER A 80 -7.37 6.95 5.37
CA SER A 80 -6.90 8.32 5.58
C SER A 80 -5.57 8.51 4.86
N TYR A 81 -5.60 9.23 3.75
CA TYR A 81 -4.38 9.69 3.08
C TYR A 81 -3.97 11.05 3.66
N ILE A 82 -2.89 11.07 4.43
CA ILE A 82 -2.21 12.32 4.76
C ILE A 82 -1.29 12.65 3.57
N ASN A 83 -1.76 13.53 2.68
CA ASN A 83 -0.94 14.23 1.67
C ASN A 83 -0.06 13.34 0.77
N GLY A 84 -0.49 12.10 0.46
CA GLY A 84 0.22 11.20 -0.47
C GLY A 84 1.66 10.85 -0.08
N ARG A 85 2.08 11.13 1.17
CA ARG A 85 3.44 10.85 1.66
C ARG A 85 3.42 10.54 3.16
N PRO A 86 4.15 9.51 3.64
CA PRO A 86 4.32 9.29 5.06
C PRO A 86 5.16 10.42 5.68
N VAL A 87 4.62 11.10 6.69
CA VAL A 87 5.35 12.09 7.49
C VAL A 87 5.52 11.50 8.89
N LEU A 88 6.77 11.39 9.34
CA LEU A 88 7.08 11.14 10.76
C LEU A 88 6.97 12.48 11.49
N SER A 89 6.16 12.52 12.54
CA SER A 89 6.32 13.50 13.64
C SER A 89 7.31 12.97 14.64
#